data_AF-A0A2V2RWH5-F1
#
_entry.id   AF-A0A2V2RWH5-F1
#
_cell.length_a   1.000
_cell.length_b   1.000
_cell.length_c   1.000
_cell.angle_alpha   90.00
_cell.angle_beta   90.00
_cell.angle_gamma   90.00
#
_symmetry.space_group_name_H-M   'P 1'
#
loop_
_entity.id
_entity.type
_entity.pdbx_description
1 polymer ?
#
loop_
_entity_poly.entity_id
_entity_poly.type
_entity_poly.pdbx_seq_one_letter_code
_entity_poly.pdbx_strand_id
1 'polypeptide(L)'
;MKILRIGTRGSDLALAQTKILQDTVSAAHPDLVTEVRVIHTQGDLRLDLPLGSASPLDKGAFTQELESALLRAEIDVAVHSLKDLPTDHPPGLTLAAILP
;
A
#
# COMPACT_ATOMS: atom_id res chain seq x y z
N MET A 1 -3.85 23.63 5.39
CA MET A 1 -3.38 22.36 6.00
C MET A 1 -3.00 21.42 4.88
N LYS A 2 -1.86 20.75 4.99
CA LYS A 2 -1.42 19.77 3.99
C LYS A 2 -1.97 18.40 4.42
N ILE A 3 -2.53 17.64 3.47
CA ILE A 3 -3.07 16.30 3.71
C ILE A 3 -2.16 15.29 3.02
N LEU A 4 -1.84 14.20 3.71
CA LEU A 4 -1.16 13.03 3.15
C LEU A 4 -2.17 11.89 3.03
N ARG A 5 -2.51 11.51 1.80
CA ARG A 5 -3.44 10.42 1.49
C ARG A 5 -2.68 9.11 1.43
N ILE A 6 -2.98 8.20 2.34
CA ILE A 6 -2.30 6.92 2.51
C ILE A 6 -3.21 5.82 1.97
N GLY A 7 -2.77 5.14 0.90
CA GLY A 7 -3.42 3.92 0.41
C GLY A 7 -2.98 2.70 1.20
N THR A 8 -3.93 1.82 1.51
CA THR A 8 -3.66 0.52 2.15
C THR A 8 -4.70 -0.52 1.72
N ARG A 9 -4.33 -1.80 1.85
CA ARG A 9 -5.31 -2.89 1.83
C ARG A 9 -6.22 -2.85 3.05
N GLY A 10 -7.37 -3.51 2.95
CA GLY A 10 -8.41 -3.52 3.99
C GLY A 10 -8.24 -4.57 5.10
N SER A 11 -7.20 -5.41 5.06
CA SER A 11 -6.96 -6.40 6.11
C SER A 11 -6.54 -5.75 7.42
N ASP A 12 -6.87 -6.39 8.55
CA ASP A 12 -6.52 -5.89 9.89
C ASP A 12 -5.03 -5.62 10.03
N LEU A 13 -4.19 -6.49 9.46
CA LEU A 13 -2.74 -6.30 9.48
C LEU A 13 -2.30 -5.08 8.66
N ALA A 14 -2.88 -4.86 7.48
CA ALA A 14 -2.54 -3.70 6.65
C ALA A 14 -2.96 -2.38 7.30
N LEU A 15 -4.13 -2.37 7.96
CA LEU A 15 -4.58 -1.23 8.77
C LEU A 15 -3.66 -0.98 9.96
N ALA A 16 -3.20 -2.03 10.65
CA ALA A 16 -2.23 -1.91 11.74
C ALA A 16 -0.88 -1.34 11.24
N GLN A 17 -0.38 -1.81 10.10
CA GLN A 17 0.84 -1.28 9.48
C GLN A 17 0.69 0.20 9.10
N THR A 18 -0.48 0.57 8.55
CA THR A 18 -0.80 1.96 8.22
C THR A 18 -0.85 2.84 9.46
N LYS A 19 -1.38 2.32 10.58
CA LYS A 19 -1.39 3.03 11.86
C LYS A 19 0.01 3.39 12.35
N ILE A 20 0.99 2.48 12.20
CA ILE A 20 2.39 2.75 12.54
C ILE A 20 2.93 3.93 11.73
N LEU A 21 2.64 3.99 10.43
CA LEU A 21 3.02 5.12 9.58
C LEU A 21 2.35 6.42 10.07
N GLN A 22 1.05 6.40 10.35
CA GLN A 22 0.32 7.58 10.82
C GLN A 22 0.90 8.13 12.12
N ASP A 23 1.18 7.26 13.09
CA ASP A 23 1.72 7.66 14.39
C ASP A 23 3.14 8.23 14.23
N THR A 24 3.96 7.62 13.36
CA THR A 24 5.31 8.12 13.02
C THR A 24 5.27 9.49 12.35
N VAL A 25 4.39 9.66 11.37
CA VAL A 25 4.23 10.93 10.63
C VAL A 25 3.68 12.02 11.54
N SER A 26 2.67 11.72 12.37
CA SER A 26 2.10 12.69 13.30
C SER A 26 3.11 13.16 14.34
N ALA A 27 4.02 12.29 14.79
CA ALA A 27 5.08 12.65 15.73
C ALA A 27 6.14 13.56 15.09
N ALA A 28 6.52 13.30 13.83
CA ALA A 28 7.53 14.08 13.11
C ALA A 28 6.98 15.39 12.50
N HIS A 29 5.69 15.39 12.11
CA HIS A 29 5.04 16.49 11.40
C HIS A 29 3.63 16.76 11.96
N PRO A 30 3.52 17.46 13.11
CA PRO A 30 2.22 17.68 13.78
C PRO A 30 1.18 18.44 12.93
N ASP A 31 1.62 19.27 11.98
CA ASP A 31 0.74 20.04 11.09
C ASP A 31 0.26 19.27 9.85
N LEU A 32 0.75 18.04 9.65
CA LEU A 32 0.38 17.19 8.53
C LEU A 32 -0.78 16.28 8.92
N VAL A 33 -1.91 16.39 8.20
CA VAL A 33 -3.08 15.53 8.43
C VAL A 33 -2.96 14.29 7.54
N THR A 34 -3.11 13.10 8.12
CA THR A 34 -3.14 11.85 7.35
C THR A 34 -4.58 11.40 7.07
N GLU A 35 -4.87 11.00 5.84
CA GLU A 35 -6.14 10.39 5.45
C GLU A 35 -5.91 8.98 4.91
N VAL A 36 -6.59 7.97 5.44
CA VAL A 36 -6.45 6.57 4.99
C VAL A 36 -7.49 6.24 3.94
N ARG A 37 -7.04 5.67 2.82
CA ARG A 37 -7.88 5.19 1.71
C ARG A 37 -7.69 3.68 1.60
N VAL A 38 -8.72 2.94 2.00
CA VAL A 38 -8.75 1.48 1.81
C VAL A 38 -9.02 1.16 0.35
N ILE A 39 -8.09 0.45 -0.28
CA ILE A 39 -8.17 0.01 -1.68
C ILE A 39 -8.20 -1.51 -1.67
N HIS A 40 -9.26 -2.07 -2.25
CA HIS A 40 -9.44 -3.51 -2.37
C HIS A 40 -8.73 -4.00 -3.61
N THR A 41 -7.88 -5.02 -3.47
CA THR A 41 -7.12 -5.60 -4.59
C THR A 41 -7.81 -6.84 -5.13
N GLN A 42 -7.51 -7.24 -6.37
CA GLN A 42 -8.01 -8.52 -6.92
C GLN A 42 -7.56 -9.72 -6.05
N GLY A 43 -6.40 -9.64 -5.41
CA GLY A 43 -5.94 -10.65 -4.45
C GLY A 43 -6.80 -10.75 -3.18
N ASP A 44 -7.47 -9.68 -2.75
CA ASP A 44 -8.41 -9.72 -1.62
C ASP A 44 -9.71 -10.49 -1.96
N LEU A 45 -10.08 -10.54 -3.24
CA LEU A 45 -11.31 -11.16 -3.72
C LEU A 45 -11.17 -12.66 -4.03
N ARG A 46 -9.95 -13.20 -4.04
CA ARG A 46 -9.67 -14.60 -4.43
C ARG A 46 -8.99 -15.36 -3.28
N LEU A 47 -9.76 -15.70 -2.25
CA LEU A 47 -9.33 -16.58 -1.15
C LEU A 47 -9.32 -18.07 -1.54
N ASP A 48 -9.89 -18.42 -2.70
CA ASP A 48 -10.20 -19.81 -3.09
C ASP A 48 -9.11 -20.47 -3.95
N LEU A 49 -8.02 -19.76 -4.27
CA LEU A 49 -6.92 -20.28 -5.08
C LEU A 49 -5.67 -20.53 -4.22
N PRO A 50 -4.99 -21.68 -4.37
CA PRO A 50 -3.74 -21.93 -3.67
C PRO A 50 -2.70 -20.86 -4.03
N LEU A 51 -2.17 -20.18 -3.01
CA LEU A 51 -1.04 -19.27 -3.15
C LEU A 51 0.14 -20.06 -3.73
N GLY A 52 0.57 -19.75 -4.97
CA GLY A 52 1.74 -20.37 -5.59
C GLY A 52 1.50 -21.25 -6.82
N SER A 53 0.29 -21.30 -7.39
CA SER A 53 0.17 -21.82 -8.76
C SER A 53 0.78 -20.78 -9.70
N ALA A 54 1.99 -21.03 -10.21
CA ALA A 54 2.79 -20.17 -11.09
C ALA A 54 2.02 -19.64 -12.32
N SER A 55 1.13 -18.69 -12.08
CA SER A 55 0.38 -17.94 -13.07
C SER A 55 1.07 -16.59 -13.21
N PRO A 56 1.21 -16.06 -14.44
CA PRO A 56 1.71 -14.70 -14.66
C PRO A 56 0.94 -13.62 -13.88
N LEU A 57 -0.25 -13.96 -13.36
CA LEU A 57 -1.13 -13.11 -12.55
C LEU A 57 -0.72 -12.96 -11.07
N ASP A 58 0.18 -13.79 -10.52
CA ASP A 58 0.60 -13.71 -9.12
C ASP A 58 1.53 -12.51 -8.86
N LYS A 59 2.20 -12.01 -9.91
CA LYS A 59 3.05 -10.82 -9.83
C LYS A 59 2.17 -9.57 -9.73
N GLY A 60 2.01 -9.05 -8.52
CA GLY A 60 1.32 -7.77 -8.28
C GLY A 60 -0.16 -7.88 -7.90
N ALA A 61 -0.69 -9.08 -7.63
CA ALA A 61 -2.09 -9.28 -7.22
C ALA A 61 -2.52 -8.50 -5.96
N PHE A 62 -1.55 -8.05 -5.17
CA PHE A 62 -1.77 -7.25 -3.95
C PHE A 62 -1.24 -5.80 -4.05
N THR A 63 -0.63 -5.41 -5.17
CA THR A 63 0.01 -4.09 -5.34
C THR A 63 -0.56 -3.28 -6.49
N GLN A 64 -1.09 -3.91 -7.53
CA GLN A 64 -1.47 -3.25 -8.78
C GLN A 64 -2.48 -2.10 -8.60
N GLU A 65 -3.50 -2.27 -7.76
CA GLU A 65 -4.52 -1.25 -7.54
C GLU A 65 -3.99 -0.05 -6.74
N LEU A 66 -3.09 -0.31 -5.78
CA LEU A 66 -2.41 0.72 -5.01
C LEU A 66 -1.42 1.50 -5.88
N GLU A 67 -0.65 0.81 -6.72
CA GLU A 67 0.24 1.40 -7.72
C GLU A 67 -0.54 2.27 -8.71
N SER A 68 -1.68 1.77 -9.20
CA SER A 68 -2.56 2.54 -10.10
C SER A 68 -3.11 3.80 -9.42
N ALA A 69 -3.51 3.70 -8.15
CA ALA A 69 -3.99 4.85 -7.38
C ALA A 69 -2.88 5.90 -7.14
N LEU A 70 -1.63 5.46 -6.92
CA LEU A 70 -0.47 6.36 -6.84
C LEU A 70 -0.23 7.08 -8.17
N LEU A 71 -0.21 6.34 -9.28
CA LEU A 71 0.02 6.90 -10.63
C LEU A 71 -1.09 7.87 -11.06
N ARG A 72 -2.33 7.67 -10.58
CA ARG A 72 -3.46 8.59 -10.79
C ARG A 72 -3.51 9.73 -9.77
N ALA A 73 -2.55 9.82 -8.86
CA ALA A 73 -2.50 10.79 -7.77
C ALA A 73 -3.76 10.80 -6.88
N GLU A 74 -4.44 9.66 -6.74
CA GLU A 74 -5.58 9.46 -5.84
C GLU A 74 -5.11 9.32 -4.38
N ILE A 75 -3.93 8.72 -4.21
CA ILE A 75 -3.18 8.60 -2.96
C ILE A 75 -1.77 9.15 -3.17
N ASP A 76 -1.11 9.57 -2.08
CA ASP A 76 0.24 10.14 -2.09
C ASP A 76 1.30 9.08 -1.75
N VAL A 77 0.95 8.12 -0.89
CA VAL A 77 1.80 6.99 -0.49
C VAL A 77 0.96 5.72 -0.35
N ALA A 78 1.57 4.55 -0.57
CA ALA A 78 0.95 3.25 -0.29
C ALA A 78 1.74 2.49 0.77
N VAL A 79 1.04 1.83 1.70
CA VAL A 79 1.64 0.99 2.74
C VAL A 79 1.48 -0.48 2.37
N HIS A 80 2.59 -1.22 2.43
CA HIS A 80 2.64 -2.65 2.14
C HIS A 80 3.47 -3.38 3.18
N SER A 81 3.22 -4.69 3.32
CA SER A 81 4.25 -5.59 3.85
C SER A 81 5.37 -5.69 2.81
N LEU A 82 6.63 -5.48 3.22
CA LEU A 82 7.76 -5.45 2.29
C LEU A 82 7.89 -6.72 1.44
N LYS A 83 7.54 -7.89 2.01
CA LYS A 83 7.56 -9.19 1.32
C LYS A 83 6.59 -9.28 0.13
N ASP A 84 5.56 -8.43 0.09
CA ASP A 84 4.52 -8.45 -0.93
C ASP A 84 4.86 -7.51 -2.11
N LEU A 85 5.92 -6.69 -1.99
CA LEU A 85 6.36 -5.81 -3.06
C LEU A 85 7.19 -6.59 -4.10
N PRO A 86 7.00 -6.31 -5.41
CA PRO A 86 7.85 -6.85 -6.45
C PRO A 86 9.29 -6.32 -6.31
N THR A 87 10.27 -7.09 -6.76
CA THR A 87 11.67 -6.66 -6.81
C THR A 87 11.91 -5.56 -7.83
N ASP A 88 11.15 -5.56 -8.93
CA ASP A 88 11.15 -4.52 -9.94
C ASP A 88 9.95 -3.59 -9.69
N HIS A 89 10.23 -2.31 -9.44
CA HIS A 89 9.19 -1.30 -9.26
C HIS A 89 8.72 -0.75 -10.61
N PRO A 90 7.40 -0.51 -10.78
CA PRO A 90 6.89 0.09 -12.01
C PRO A 90 7.45 1.51 -12.21
N PRO A 91 7.67 1.94 -13.47
CA PRO A 91 8.15 3.28 -13.77
C PRO A 91 7.29 4.36 -13.10
N GLY A 92 7.95 5.34 -12.49
CA GLY A 92 7.29 6.45 -11.80
C GLY A 92 6.98 6.19 -10.33
N LEU A 93 7.16 4.97 -9.84
CA LEU A 93 7.04 4.63 -8.41
C LEU A 93 8.39 4.19 -7.84
N THR A 94 8.56 4.34 -6.53
CA THR A 94 9.76 3.91 -5.80
C THR A 94 9.39 3.47 -4.39
N LEU A 95 10.18 2.57 -3.82
CA LEU A 95 10.16 2.33 -2.38
C LEU A 95 10.76 3.56 -1.67
N ALA A 96 9.91 4.36 -1.04
CA ALA A 96 10.32 5.62 -0.42
C ALA A 96 10.87 5.45 1.01
N ALA A 97 10.42 4.44 1.74
CA ALA A 97 10.78 4.22 3.14
C ALA A 97 10.56 2.76 3.56
N ILE A 98 11.28 2.35 4.61
CA ILE A 98 11.06 1.11 5.35
C ILE A 98 10.94 1.52 6.82
N LEU A 99 9.84 1.13 7.47
CA LEU A 99 9.64 1.41 8.89
C LEU A 99 10.43 0.40 9.76
N PRO A 100 10.85 0.77 10.98
CA PRO A 100 11.59 -0.11 11.88
C PRO A 100 10.87 -1.41 12.24
#